data_AF-A0A414EIB9-F1
#
_entry.id   AF-A0A414EIB9-F1
#
_cell.length_a   1.000
_cell.length_b   1.000
_cell.length_c   1.000
_cell.angle_alpha   90.00
_cell.angle_beta   90.00
_cell.angle_gamma   90.00
#
_symmetry.space_group_name_H-M   'P 1'
#
loop_
_entity.id
_entity.type
_entity.pdbx_description
1 polymer ?
#
loop_
_entity_poly.entity_id
_entity_poly.type
_entity_poly.pdbx_seq_one_letter_code
_entity_poly.pdbx_strand_id
1 'polypeptide(L)'
;MTEFHEEYRIPPTECLKKMKLFYWKETVRGREKMEIKLNHRVVAAVISLRMNGQEISRTTDSGNICIVQLQEDNENLIELAAMVPSDLSWTEIKKNAILSYNVF
;
A
#
# COMPACT_ATOMS: atom_id res chain seq x y z
N MET A 1 -3.46 -31.47 -23.22
CA MET A 1 -3.36 -31.48 -21.75
C MET A 1 -2.20 -30.56 -21.43
N THR A 2 -2.49 -29.32 -21.06
CA THR A 2 -1.45 -28.31 -20.82
C THR A 2 -1.01 -28.49 -19.36
N GLU A 3 0.18 -29.04 -19.16
CA GLU A 3 0.80 -29.13 -17.84
C GLU A 3 1.06 -27.69 -17.36
N PHE A 4 0.20 -27.19 -16.47
CA PHE A 4 0.51 -26.02 -15.68
C PHE A 4 1.54 -26.45 -14.63
N HIS A 5 2.82 -26.20 -14.91
CA HIS A 5 3.82 -26.22 -13.85
C HIS A 5 3.48 -25.09 -12.86
N GLU A 6 3.06 -25.46 -11.65
CA GLU A 6 3.02 -24.55 -10.50
C GLU A 6 4.46 -24.14 -10.18
N GLU A 7 5.02 -23.21 -10.95
CA GLU A 7 6.30 -22.59 -10.66
C GLU A 7 6.19 -21.77 -9.38
N TYR A 8 6.84 -22.28 -8.33
CA TYR A 8 7.28 -21.56 -7.14
C TYR A 8 6.21 -20.85 -6.30
N ARG A 9 5.30 -21.62 -5.70
CA ARG A 9 4.64 -21.17 -4.45
C ARG A 9 5.56 -21.48 -3.26
N ILE A 10 6.30 -20.48 -2.82
CA ILE A 10 6.85 -20.46 -1.45
C ILE A 10 5.68 -20.82 -0.51
N PRO A 11 5.80 -21.81 0.39
CA PRO A 11 4.73 -22.16 1.30
C PRO A 11 4.23 -20.92 2.06
N PRO A 12 2.93 -20.76 2.31
CA PRO A 12 2.40 -19.58 2.99
C PRO A 12 3.13 -19.24 4.30
N THR A 13 3.55 -20.27 5.05
CA THR A 13 4.33 -20.15 6.28
C THR A 13 5.74 -19.60 6.07
N GLU A 14 6.39 -19.90 4.95
CA GLU A 14 7.69 -19.34 4.60
C GLU A 14 7.55 -17.92 4.02
N CYS A 15 6.48 -17.64 3.28
CA CYS A 15 6.14 -16.28 2.85
C CYS A 15 5.93 -15.35 4.05
N LEU A 16 5.18 -15.81 5.07
CA LEU A 16 4.96 -15.05 6.30
C LEU A 16 6.25 -14.78 7.10
N LYS A 17 7.26 -15.66 7.03
CA LYS A 17 8.58 -15.40 7.65
C LYS A 17 9.38 -14.33 6.91
N LYS A 18 9.20 -14.25 5.59
CA LYS A 18 9.92 -13.33 4.69
C LYS A 18 9.24 -11.98 4.54
N MET A 19 8.07 -11.79 5.14
CA MET A 19 7.29 -10.57 5.03
C MET A 19 6.90 -10.03 6.42
N LYS A 20 6.63 -8.74 6.50
CA LYS A 20 6.03 -8.10 7.67
C LYS A 20 5.10 -6.96 7.26
N LEU A 21 4.28 -6.52 8.20
CA LEU A 21 3.37 -5.40 7.99
C LEU A 21 4.10 -4.07 8.17
N PHE A 22 3.95 -3.22 7.15
CA PHE A 22 4.21 -1.80 7.20
C PHE A 22 2.87 -1.06 7.33
N TYR A 23 2.82 -0.12 8.26
CA TYR A 23 1.68 0.76 8.44
C TYR A 23 2.11 2.21 8.22
N TRP A 24 1.37 2.91 7.38
CA TRP A 24 1.51 4.34 7.13
C TRP A 24 0.19 5.04 7.38
N LYS A 25 0.28 6.24 7.94
CA LYS A 25 -0.86 7.12 8.17
C LYS A 25 -0.50 8.54 7.79
N GLU A 26 -1.44 9.26 7.22
CA GLU A 26 -1.28 10.66 6.87
C GLU A 26 -2.61 11.38 6.96
N THR A 27 -2.61 12.58 7.54
CA THR A 27 -3.79 13.44 7.55
C THR A 27 -3.67 14.40 6.40
N VAL A 28 -4.60 14.30 5.45
CA VAL A 28 -4.67 15.20 4.30
C VAL A 28 -5.94 16.02 4.37
N ARG A 29 -5.85 17.32 4.16
CA ARG A 29 -7.04 18.15 3.94
C ARG A 29 -7.41 18.05 2.46
N GLY A 30 -8.53 17.40 2.20
CA GLY A 30 -8.83 16.86 0.88
C GLY A 30 -9.70 17.78 0.03
N ARG A 31 -9.29 17.92 -1.23
CA ARG A 31 -10.15 18.24 -2.39
C ARG A 31 -10.72 16.91 -2.93
N GLU A 32 -10.94 16.70 -4.23
CA GLU A 32 -11.58 15.46 -4.74
C GLU A 32 -10.67 14.20 -4.67
N LYS A 33 -9.35 14.33 -4.92
CA LYS A 33 -8.50 13.16 -5.25
C LYS A 33 -7.14 13.15 -4.54
N MET A 34 -6.64 11.96 -4.24
CA MET A 34 -5.25 11.71 -3.81
C MET A 34 -4.61 10.59 -4.61
N GLU A 35 -3.31 10.71 -4.85
CA GLU A 35 -2.47 9.68 -5.44
C GLU A 35 -1.30 9.35 -4.50
N ILE A 36 -1.07 8.07 -4.23
CA ILE A 36 0.06 7.57 -3.45
C ILE A 36 0.96 6.75 -4.37
N LYS A 37 2.21 7.18 -4.51
CA LYS A 37 3.24 6.50 -5.28
C LYS A 37 4.01 5.56 -4.37
N LEU A 38 3.84 4.26 -4.59
CA LEU A 38 4.56 3.23 -3.85
C LEU A 38 5.89 2.90 -4.52
N ASN A 39 6.86 2.47 -3.71
CA ASN A 39 8.04 1.82 -4.24
C ASN A 39 7.81 0.32 -4.32
N HIS A 40 7.52 -0.19 -5.51
CA HIS A 40 7.27 -1.62 -5.75
C HIS A 40 8.48 -2.53 -5.48
N ARG A 41 9.68 -1.98 -5.26
CA ARG A 41 10.84 -2.76 -4.78
C ARG A 41 10.79 -3.05 -3.28
N VAL A 42 10.03 -2.26 -2.52
CA VAL A 42 9.90 -2.36 -1.06
C VAL A 42 8.52 -2.88 -0.68
N VAL A 43 7.47 -2.43 -1.36
CA VAL A 43 6.09 -2.83 -1.12
C VAL A 43 5.72 -3.99 -2.03
N ALA A 44 5.55 -5.17 -1.44
CA ALA A 44 5.16 -6.39 -2.15
C ALA A 44 3.66 -6.42 -2.45
N ALA A 45 2.83 -5.99 -1.50
CA ALA A 45 1.38 -5.94 -1.67
C ALA A 45 0.73 -4.93 -0.73
N VAL A 46 -0.37 -4.31 -1.15
CA VAL A 46 -1.20 -3.46 -0.29
C VAL A 46 -2.35 -4.29 0.26
N ILE A 47 -2.43 -4.38 1.58
CA ILE A 47 -3.40 -5.24 2.28
C ILE A 47 -4.68 -4.48 2.58
N SER A 48 -4.57 -3.25 3.09
CA SER A 48 -5.74 -2.43 3.41
C SER A 48 -5.45 -0.96 3.13
N LEU A 49 -6.50 -0.25 2.72
CA LEU A 49 -6.51 1.19 2.59
C LEU A 49 -7.79 1.69 3.25
N ARG A 50 -7.65 2.54 4.26
CA ARG A 50 -8.77 3.08 5.03
C ARG A 50 -8.71 4.60 4.99
N MET A 51 -9.88 5.20 5.03
CA MET A 51 -10.09 6.62 5.21
C MET A 51 -10.99 6.82 6.42
N ASN A 52 -10.54 7.61 7.39
CA ASN A 52 -11.28 7.88 8.63
C ASN A 52 -11.72 6.58 9.34
N GLY A 53 -10.85 5.56 9.36
CA GLY A 53 -11.16 4.26 9.93
C GLY A 53 -12.08 3.37 9.09
N GLN A 54 -12.60 3.80 7.95
CA GLN A 54 -13.43 2.98 7.07
C GLN A 54 -12.61 2.46 5.88
N GLU A 55 -12.75 1.17 5.55
CA GLU A 55 -12.11 0.61 4.36
C GLU A 55 -12.71 1.23 3.09
N ILE A 56 -11.84 1.66 2.18
CA ILE A 56 -12.22 2.32 0.93
C ILE A 56 -11.76 1.52 -0.29
N SER A 57 -12.50 1.68 -1.39
CA SER A 57 -12.05 1.16 -2.68
C SER A 57 -10.83 1.95 -3.15
N ARG A 58 -10.00 1.27 -3.93
CA ARG A 58 -8.81 1.85 -4.57
C ARG A 58 -8.77 1.45 -6.02
N THR A 59 -8.30 2.34 -6.88
CA THR A 59 -7.84 1.94 -8.21
C THR A 59 -6.32 1.92 -8.23
N THR A 60 -5.76 1.12 -9.13
CA THR A 60 -4.33 1.11 -9.39
C THR A 60 -4.10 1.64 -10.79
N ASP A 61 -3.40 2.76 -10.90
CA ASP A 61 -2.99 3.33 -12.18
C ASP A 61 -1.46 3.32 -12.24
N SER A 62 -0.91 2.59 -13.20
CA SER A 62 0.54 2.50 -13.41
C SER A 62 1.34 2.10 -12.14
N GLY A 63 0.69 1.34 -11.24
CA GLY A 63 1.25 0.93 -9.95
C GLY A 63 0.96 1.87 -8.77
N ASN A 64 0.49 3.09 -9.02
CA ASN A 64 0.10 4.03 -7.98
C ASN A 64 -1.28 3.70 -7.43
N ILE A 65 -1.49 3.99 -6.14
CA ILE A 65 -2.82 3.93 -5.53
C ILE A 65 -3.51 5.27 -5.81
N CYS A 66 -4.70 5.22 -6.40
CA CYS A 66 -5.55 6.40 -6.52
C CYS A 66 -6.77 6.29 -5.59
N ILE A 67 -7.03 7.38 -4.87
CA ILE A 67 -8.21 7.61 -4.02
C ILE A 67 -8.98 8.77 -4.65
N VAL A 68 -10.22 8.54 -5.07
CA VAL A 68 -11.05 9.53 -5.82
C VAL A 68 -12.28 10.01 -5.04
N GLN A 69 -12.32 9.75 -3.73
CA GLN A 69 -13.47 10.05 -2.86
C GLN A 69 -13.01 10.63 -1.52
N LEU A 70 -12.10 11.61 -1.54
CA LEU A 70 -11.81 12.35 -0.32
C LEU A 70 -13.04 13.17 0.09
N GLN A 71 -13.25 13.35 1.40
CA GLN A 71 -14.24 14.29 1.90
C GLN A 71 -13.73 15.71 1.66
N GLU A 72 -14.32 16.41 0.68
CA GLU A 72 -13.96 17.79 0.35
C GLU A 72 -14.05 18.71 1.57
N ASP A 73 -13.10 19.65 1.65
CA ASP A 73 -12.96 20.66 2.70
C ASP A 73 -12.75 20.14 4.13
N ASN A 74 -12.78 18.82 4.31
CA ASN A 74 -12.55 18.12 5.57
C ASN A 74 -11.14 17.52 5.63
N GLU A 75 -10.71 17.22 6.86
CA GLU A 75 -9.54 16.38 7.10
C GLU A 75 -9.90 14.91 6.85
N ASN A 76 -9.07 14.26 6.06
CA ASN A 76 -9.16 12.84 5.76
C ASN A 76 -7.93 12.17 6.36
N LEU A 77 -8.13 11.28 7.34
CA LEU A 77 -7.08 10.40 7.84
C LEU A 77 -6.96 9.20 6.90
N ILE A 78 -5.87 9.14 6.15
CA ILE A 78 -5.56 8.02 5.26
C ILE A 78 -4.67 7.04 5.99
N GLU A 79 -5.03 5.77 5.97
CA GLU A 79 -4.32 4.68 6.61
C GLU A 79 -4.03 3.58 5.59
N LEU A 80 -2.75 3.23 5.42
CA LEU A 80 -2.29 2.21 4.49
C LEU A 80 -1.60 1.10 5.26
N ALA A 81 -2.04 -0.13 5.07
CA ALA A 81 -1.34 -1.33 5.51
C ALA A 81 -0.80 -2.09 4.31
N ALA A 82 0.49 -2.41 4.31
CA ALA A 82 1.16 -3.10 3.22
C ALA A 82 2.13 -4.17 3.72
N MET A 83 2.36 -5.18 2.88
CA MET A 83 3.38 -6.20 3.10
C MET A 83 4.70 -5.74 2.50
N VAL A 84 5.76 -5.85 3.29
CA VAL A 84 7.13 -5.52 2.91
C VAL A 84 8.05 -6.68 3.31
N PRO A 85 9.20 -6.87 2.63
CA PRO A 85 10.20 -7.86 3.04
C PRO A 85 10.63 -7.67 4.49
N SER A 86 10.76 -8.78 5.23
CA SER A 86 11.06 -8.77 6.67
C SER A 86 12.51 -8.39 6.98
N ASP A 87 13.41 -8.61 6.02
CA ASP A 87 14.85 -8.32 6.05
C ASP A 87 15.18 -6.82 5.96
N LEU A 88 14.29 -5.98 5.43
CA LEU A 88 14.45 -4.53 5.43
C LEU A 88 14.30 -3.95 6.84
N SER A 89 15.18 -3.04 7.26
CA SER A 89 15.03 -2.33 8.53
C SER A 89 13.82 -1.39 8.53
N TRP A 90 13.34 -1.03 9.73
CA TRP A 90 12.25 -0.05 9.88
C TRP A 90 12.58 1.30 9.22
N THR A 91 13.84 1.74 9.30
CA THR A 91 14.31 2.98 8.69
C THR A 91 14.25 2.92 7.16
N GLU A 92 14.68 1.81 6.56
CA GLU A 92 14.62 1.60 5.11
C GLU A 92 13.18 1.60 4.60
N ILE A 93 12.28 0.90 5.31
CA ILE A 93 10.86 0.86 4.96
C ILE A 93 10.26 2.26 5.05
N LYS A 94 10.46 2.96 6.17
CA LYS A 94 9.85 4.28 6.40
C LYS A 94 10.32 5.32 5.38
N LYS A 95 11.58 5.23 4.93
CA LYS A 95 12.14 6.13 3.93
C LYS A 95 11.70 5.81 2.50
N ASN A 96 11.48 4.53 2.18
CA ASN A 96 11.40 4.08 0.80
C ASN A 96 10.07 3.42 0.40
N ALA A 97 9.17 3.05 1.32
CA ALA A 97 7.93 2.35 0.96
C ALA A 97 6.96 3.25 0.16
N ILE A 98 6.89 4.53 0.54
CA ILE A 98 6.11 5.56 -0.16
C ILE A 98 7.11 6.57 -0.73
N LEU A 99 7.10 6.73 -2.05
CA LEU A 99 7.99 7.65 -2.75
C LEU A 99 7.46 9.09 -2.68
N SER A 100 6.14 9.25 -2.81
CA SER A 100 5.45 10.53 -2.73
C SER A 100 3.95 10.30 -2.58
N TYR A 101 3.23 11.32 -2.12
CA TYR A 101 1.78 11.41 -2.27
C TYR A 101 1.39 12.82 -2.69
N ASN A 102 0.33 12.94 -3.49
CA ASN A 102 -0.20 14.21 -3.98
C ASN A 102 -1.70 14.27 -3.72
N VAL A 103 -2.21 15.46 -3.39
CA VAL A 103 -3.63 15.75 -3.21
C VAL A 103 -4.03 16.79 -4.24
N PHE A 104 -5.12 16.54 -4.98
CA PHE A 104 -5.57 17.32 -6.15
C PHE A 104 -6.91 17.98 -5.91
#